data_AF-A0A1X1XD99-F1
#
_entry.id   AF-A0A1X1XD99-F1
#
_cell.length_a   1.000
_cell.length_b   1.000
_cell.length_c   1.000
_cell.angle_alpha   90.00
_cell.angle_beta   90.00
_cell.angle_gamma   90.00
#
_symmetry.space_group_name_H-M   'P 1'
#
loop_
_entity.id
_entity.type
_entity.pdbx_description
1 polymer ?
#
loop_
_entity_poly.entity_id
_entity_poly.type
_entity_poly.pdbx_seq_one_letter_code
_entity_poly.pdbx_strand_id
1 'polypeptide(L)'
;MPTENGWEPSPRIEPDSPLLVWKTVPGTDVSLQVRNDDAGTLMLAYAADYHANVEPLRDADSACYTPTNSVSTSNHLNATAMDLNWGSHPFQTRGTFDAAKMAALRDLLAFYDPWMFWAGDWDSPADEMHHQLNYGTYGRRDELAAWVKANIRPDGFSVYKRGGPKPAPIPAPDTRAAAIQVLYDAVPVIDEARAAQLIDPVMAGLALAQCNNPKRIAMFLAQCGHESDGFNTTEEYAKNGRYAPYIGRTWIQITWQANYAAFGRWAADQGLISDPNFFVANPIALADLKWAGIGAAWYWTVARPTINSLSDQGDIVAVTQLINGGQNGIADRRTRYQQALGVGDRLLTLIEPRTNQPTEGPLMALTDDEQTELLAKVRYIFDQLGPKHPDWGPDSSLGAYADGQEMTLRDGLAALKRKVDSPEVAIVSFQTAEKAAK
;
A
#
# COMPACT_ATOMS: atom_id res chain seq x y z
N MET A 1 26.58 -29.73 25.43
CA MET A 1 26.80 -28.39 26.00
C MET A 1 26.03 -27.44 25.12
N PRO A 2 25.16 -26.57 25.65
CA PRO A 2 24.57 -25.50 24.87
C PRO A 2 25.65 -24.58 24.30
N THR A 3 25.31 -23.80 23.26
CA THR A 3 26.18 -22.70 22.81
C THR A 3 26.31 -21.64 23.90
N GLU A 4 27.26 -20.72 23.75
CA GLU A 4 27.55 -19.68 24.73
C GLU A 4 26.31 -18.92 25.18
N ASN A 5 25.43 -18.53 24.25
CA ASN A 5 24.20 -17.82 24.58
C ASN A 5 23.06 -18.70 25.16
N GLY A 6 23.29 -20.00 25.34
CA GLY A 6 22.35 -20.91 25.99
C GLY A 6 21.29 -21.51 25.06
N TRP A 7 21.49 -21.49 23.74
CA TRP A 7 20.56 -22.08 22.77
C TRP A 7 20.66 -23.62 22.68
N GLU A 8 19.51 -24.28 22.70
CA GLU A 8 19.30 -25.74 22.70
C GLU A 8 18.42 -26.16 21.49
N PRO A 9 18.30 -27.45 21.12
CA PRO A 9 18.85 -28.67 21.74
C PRO A 9 20.26 -29.07 21.26
N SER A 10 21.00 -28.20 20.57
CA SER A 10 22.30 -28.58 20.05
C SER A 10 23.32 -27.43 20.08
N PRO A 11 24.57 -27.66 20.54
CA PRO A 11 25.67 -26.74 20.30
C PRO A 11 25.94 -26.51 18.81
N ARG A 12 25.49 -27.46 17.96
CA ARG A 12 25.80 -27.48 16.53
C ARG A 12 24.59 -27.96 15.74
N ILE A 13 24.15 -27.14 14.81
CA ILE A 13 23.18 -27.58 13.80
C ILE A 13 23.98 -28.29 12.70
N GLU A 14 23.59 -29.50 12.34
CA GLU A 14 24.22 -30.21 11.23
C GLU A 14 23.99 -29.44 9.91
N PRO A 15 24.97 -29.41 8.99
CA PRO A 15 24.90 -28.56 7.80
C PRO A 15 23.69 -28.81 6.88
N ASP A 16 23.10 -30.01 6.94
CA ASP A 16 21.94 -30.45 6.18
C ASP A 16 20.61 -30.30 6.94
N SER A 17 20.64 -29.71 8.14
CA SER A 17 19.45 -29.53 8.96
C SER A 17 18.41 -28.63 8.29
N PRO A 18 17.11 -28.98 8.34
CA PRO A 18 16.03 -28.11 7.86
C PRO A 18 15.86 -26.82 8.69
N LEU A 19 16.56 -26.73 9.83
CA LEU A 19 16.63 -25.51 10.63
C LEU A 19 17.55 -24.45 10.02
N LEU A 20 18.33 -24.76 8.98
CA LEU A 20 19.18 -23.79 8.28
C LEU A 20 18.56 -23.41 6.94
N VAL A 21 18.59 -22.12 6.63
CA VAL A 21 18.10 -21.60 5.35
C VAL A 21 19.00 -20.49 4.85
N TRP A 22 19.37 -20.55 3.58
CA TRP A 22 20.03 -19.43 2.91
C TRP A 22 19.01 -18.33 2.64
N LYS A 23 19.30 -17.12 3.12
CA LYS A 23 18.48 -15.94 2.90
C LYS A 23 19.37 -14.78 2.50
N THR A 24 18.93 -14.04 1.49
CA THR A 24 19.52 -12.75 1.16
C THR A 24 19.09 -11.73 2.22
N VAL A 25 20.04 -10.96 2.73
CA VAL A 25 19.79 -9.87 3.68
C VAL A 25 19.01 -8.77 2.94
N PRO A 26 17.81 -8.38 3.42
CA PRO A 26 16.98 -7.37 2.78
C PRO A 26 17.73 -6.08 2.46
N GLY A 27 17.53 -5.56 1.25
CA GLY A 27 18.20 -4.35 0.77
C GLY A 27 19.65 -4.53 0.32
N THR A 28 20.15 -5.77 0.22
CA THR A 28 21.54 -6.08 -0.14
C THR A 28 21.63 -7.29 -1.08
N ASP A 29 22.81 -7.53 -1.67
CA ASP A 29 23.13 -8.78 -2.38
C ASP A 29 23.81 -9.83 -1.47
N VAL A 30 23.94 -9.56 -0.17
CA VAL A 30 24.61 -10.43 0.80
C VAL A 30 23.70 -11.57 1.21
N SER A 31 24.19 -12.80 1.14
CA SER A 31 23.46 -14.00 1.55
C SER A 31 24.05 -14.62 2.80
N LEU A 32 23.20 -14.85 3.80
CA LEU A 32 23.58 -15.48 5.06
C LEU A 32 22.81 -16.79 5.22
N GLN A 33 23.48 -17.84 5.70
CA GLN A 33 22.81 -19.04 6.16
C GLN A 33 22.37 -18.82 7.61
N VAL A 34 21.06 -18.62 7.79
CA VAL A 34 20.43 -18.28 9.09
C VAL A 34 19.56 -19.44 9.56
N ARG A 35 19.06 -19.34 10.80
CA ARG A 35 18.01 -20.25 11.28
C ARG A 35 16.71 -20.04 10.53
N ASN A 36 15.93 -21.11 10.35
CA ASN A 36 14.60 -21.07 9.74
C ASN A 36 13.52 -20.93 10.83
N ASP A 37 13.65 -19.92 11.68
CA ASP A 37 12.74 -19.58 12.78
C ASP A 37 12.82 -18.08 13.14
N ASP A 38 12.17 -17.67 14.25
CA ASP A 38 12.13 -16.27 14.68
C ASP A 38 13.53 -15.70 15.03
N ALA A 39 14.48 -16.53 15.48
CA ALA A 39 15.84 -16.08 15.72
C ALA A 39 16.55 -15.72 14.42
N GLY A 40 16.41 -16.55 13.39
CA GLY A 40 16.95 -16.23 12.07
C GLY A 40 16.28 -15.01 11.43
N THR A 41 14.97 -14.87 11.64
CA THR A 41 14.21 -13.67 11.22
C THR A 41 14.75 -12.40 11.88
N LEU A 42 15.00 -12.44 13.19
CA LEU A 42 15.60 -11.32 13.93
C LEU A 42 17.00 -10.97 13.42
N MET A 43 17.86 -11.99 13.26
CA MET A 43 19.23 -11.80 12.82
C MET A 43 19.31 -11.24 11.38
N LEU A 44 18.44 -11.69 10.49
CA LEU A 44 18.41 -11.19 9.11
C LEU A 44 17.97 -9.72 9.04
N ALA A 45 16.98 -9.33 9.86
CA ALA A 45 16.56 -7.93 9.97
C ALA A 45 17.65 -7.05 10.59
N TYR A 46 18.36 -7.55 11.62
CA TYR A 46 19.48 -6.85 12.23
C TYR A 46 20.60 -6.57 11.20
N ALA A 47 20.95 -7.56 10.39
CA ALA A 47 21.95 -7.41 9.33
C ALA A 47 21.52 -6.37 8.27
N ALA A 48 20.24 -6.34 7.90
CA ALA A 48 19.70 -5.35 6.96
C ALA A 48 19.78 -3.92 7.53
N ASP A 49 19.51 -3.76 8.83
CA ASP A 49 19.61 -2.47 9.50
C ASP A 49 21.04 -2.00 9.72
N TYR A 50 21.95 -2.93 10.03
CA TYR A 50 23.37 -2.68 10.04
C TYR A 50 23.84 -2.17 8.66
N HIS A 51 23.47 -2.88 7.58
CA HIS A 51 23.81 -2.48 6.21
C HIS A 51 23.37 -1.05 5.90
N ALA A 52 22.13 -0.73 6.24
CA ALA A 52 21.52 0.55 5.90
C ALA A 52 22.00 1.73 6.76
N ASN A 53 22.39 1.48 8.02
CA ASN A 53 22.59 2.56 9.00
C ASN A 53 24.00 2.63 9.60
N VAL A 54 24.75 1.52 9.62
CA VAL A 54 26.10 1.47 10.21
C VAL A 54 27.12 1.51 9.09
N GLU A 55 27.15 0.47 8.25
CA GLU A 55 27.94 0.45 7.03
C GLU A 55 27.49 -0.66 6.06
N PRO A 56 27.71 -0.50 4.74
CA PRO A 56 27.32 -1.50 3.76
C PRO A 56 28.00 -2.86 4.00
N LEU A 57 27.17 -3.89 4.12
CA LEU A 57 27.61 -5.29 4.13
C LEU A 57 28.19 -5.74 2.79
N ARG A 58 29.10 -6.71 2.88
CA ARG A 58 29.75 -7.38 1.75
C ARG A 58 29.65 -8.89 1.93
N ASP A 59 29.29 -9.58 0.86
CA ASP A 59 29.09 -11.02 0.86
C ASP A 59 30.39 -11.80 1.09
N ALA A 60 31.49 -11.29 0.51
CA ALA A 60 32.81 -11.92 0.59
C ALA A 60 33.38 -11.99 2.01
N ASP A 61 32.90 -11.14 2.92
CA ASP A 61 33.37 -11.08 4.30
C ASP A 61 32.25 -10.91 5.35
N SER A 62 31.09 -11.54 5.12
CA SER A 62 30.03 -11.66 6.13
C SER A 62 29.45 -13.08 6.19
N ALA A 63 29.17 -13.60 7.38
CA ALA A 63 28.63 -14.96 7.57
C ALA A 63 27.83 -15.08 8.88
N CYS A 64 26.84 -15.98 8.90
CA CYS A 64 26.05 -16.30 10.09
C CYS A 64 26.37 -17.71 10.59
N TYR A 65 25.76 -18.75 10.00
CA TYR A 65 26.14 -20.12 10.30
C TYR A 65 27.52 -20.48 9.77
N THR A 66 28.29 -21.22 10.57
CA THR A 66 29.48 -21.95 10.09
C THR A 66 29.41 -23.41 10.53
N PRO A 67 29.71 -24.39 9.66
CA PRO A 67 29.63 -25.81 10.01
C PRO A 67 30.69 -26.25 11.02
N THR A 68 31.77 -25.48 11.17
CA THR A 68 32.90 -25.74 12.08
C THR A 68 33.38 -24.43 12.67
N ASN A 69 33.87 -24.47 13.91
CA ASN A 69 34.46 -23.33 14.59
C ASN A 69 35.59 -23.82 15.52
N SER A 70 36.58 -22.96 15.79
CA SER A 70 37.66 -23.26 16.74
C SER A 70 37.15 -23.31 18.19
N VAL A 71 36.02 -22.66 18.48
CA VAL A 71 35.33 -22.68 19.76
C VAL A 71 34.11 -23.60 19.67
N SER A 72 34.12 -24.70 20.43
CA SER A 72 33.07 -25.73 20.37
C SER A 72 31.69 -25.27 20.86
N THR A 73 31.63 -24.14 21.57
CA THR A 73 30.41 -23.50 22.08
C THR A 73 30.00 -22.28 21.28
N SER A 74 30.67 -22.01 20.15
CA SER A 74 30.41 -20.82 19.33
C SER A 74 28.95 -20.76 18.87
N ASN A 75 28.38 -19.56 18.95
CA ASN A 75 27.04 -19.26 18.47
C ASN A 75 26.93 -19.30 16.92
N HIS A 76 28.05 -19.34 16.17
CA HIS A 76 28.00 -19.61 14.72
C HIS A 76 27.56 -21.04 14.42
N LEU A 77 27.89 -22.01 15.29
CA LEU A 77 27.57 -23.43 15.08
C LEU A 77 26.07 -23.71 15.10
N ASN A 78 25.27 -22.83 15.71
CA ASN A 78 23.81 -22.94 15.74
C ASN A 78 23.09 -21.75 15.08
N ALA A 79 23.81 -20.97 14.28
CA ALA A 79 23.29 -19.83 13.53
C ALA A 79 22.62 -18.77 14.41
N THR A 80 23.16 -18.54 15.61
CA THR A 80 22.76 -17.46 16.53
C THR A 80 23.82 -16.38 16.72
N ALA A 81 24.88 -16.42 15.90
CA ALA A 81 25.84 -15.34 15.72
C ALA A 81 26.14 -15.07 14.25
N MET A 82 26.68 -13.90 13.98
CA MET A 82 27.13 -13.44 12.68
C MET A 82 28.40 -12.61 12.80
N ASP A 83 29.28 -12.75 11.83
CA ASP A 83 30.42 -11.88 11.61
C ASP A 83 30.07 -10.99 10.42
N LEU A 84 30.13 -9.67 10.61
CA LEU A 84 29.80 -8.69 9.59
C LEU A 84 31.08 -7.93 9.18
N ASN A 85 31.38 -7.93 7.88
CA ASN A 85 32.51 -7.19 7.31
C ASN A 85 33.87 -7.50 8.00
N TRP A 86 34.20 -8.78 8.23
CA TRP A 86 35.40 -9.17 9.00
C TRP A 86 36.73 -8.67 8.39
N GLY A 87 36.76 -8.33 7.11
CA GLY A 87 37.91 -7.69 6.47
C GLY A 87 38.15 -6.25 6.95
N SER A 88 37.11 -5.56 7.39
CA SER A 88 37.17 -4.22 8.01
C SER A 88 37.37 -4.25 9.52
N HIS A 89 36.95 -5.34 10.17
CA HIS A 89 36.92 -5.46 11.63
C HIS A 89 37.69 -6.72 12.09
N PRO A 90 39.04 -6.74 12.01
CA PRO A 90 39.81 -7.93 12.33
C PRO A 90 39.67 -8.36 13.79
N PHE A 91 39.62 -9.68 14.02
CA PHE A 91 39.57 -10.28 15.35
C PHE A 91 40.64 -9.71 16.30
N GLN A 92 40.26 -9.48 17.57
CA GLN A 92 41.11 -8.86 18.62
C GLN A 92 41.57 -7.43 18.35
N THR A 93 40.94 -6.74 17.40
CA THR A 93 41.19 -5.31 17.14
C THR A 93 40.06 -4.45 17.69
N ARG A 94 40.40 -3.30 18.29
CA ARG A 94 39.44 -2.31 18.78
C ARG A 94 39.52 -1.02 18.00
N GLY A 95 38.42 -0.27 17.95
CA GLY A 95 38.35 1.05 17.33
C GLY A 95 38.36 0.99 15.80
N THR A 96 37.87 -0.10 15.21
CA THR A 96 37.74 -0.27 13.76
C THR A 96 36.54 0.49 13.19
N PHE A 97 35.57 0.86 14.03
CA PHE A 97 34.49 1.78 13.70
C PHE A 97 34.88 3.23 14.05
N ASP A 98 34.64 4.16 13.13
CA ASP A 98 34.73 5.59 13.44
C ASP A 98 33.60 6.04 14.39
N ALA A 99 33.68 7.28 14.88
CA ALA A 99 32.73 7.81 15.85
C ALA A 99 31.27 7.83 15.35
N ALA A 100 31.04 8.07 14.05
CA ALA A 100 29.70 8.12 13.48
C ALA A 100 29.12 6.71 13.35
N LYS A 101 29.92 5.76 12.85
CA LYS A 101 29.51 4.35 12.78
C LYS A 101 29.26 3.76 14.15
N MET A 102 30.11 4.08 15.13
CA MET A 102 29.89 3.65 16.52
C MET A 102 28.59 4.21 17.08
N ALA A 103 28.28 5.50 16.86
CA ALA A 103 27.01 6.08 17.30
C ALA A 103 25.81 5.37 16.65
N ALA A 104 25.89 5.08 15.35
CA ALA A 104 24.86 4.34 14.63
C ALA A 104 24.70 2.90 15.15
N LEU A 105 25.81 2.20 15.41
CA LEU A 105 25.80 0.84 15.95
C LEU A 105 25.19 0.79 17.35
N ARG A 106 25.51 1.76 18.22
CA ARG A 106 24.92 1.84 19.57
C ARG A 106 23.41 2.08 19.52
N ASP A 107 22.97 2.96 18.63
CA ASP A 107 21.55 3.23 18.42
C ASP A 107 20.81 2.01 17.84
N LEU A 108 21.45 1.27 16.93
CA LEU A 108 20.94 0.00 16.41
C LEU A 108 20.78 -1.05 17.52
N LEU A 109 21.83 -1.25 18.32
CA LEU A 109 21.80 -2.19 19.44
C LEU A 109 20.73 -1.84 20.47
N ALA A 110 20.50 -0.55 20.74
CA ALA A 110 19.46 -0.10 21.65
C ALA A 110 18.05 -0.49 21.18
N PHE A 111 17.78 -0.49 19.88
CA PHE A 111 16.50 -0.95 19.35
C PHE A 111 16.33 -2.47 19.46
N TYR A 112 17.39 -3.23 19.19
CA TYR A 112 17.38 -4.68 19.26
C TYR A 112 17.57 -5.22 20.68
N ASP A 113 17.66 -4.38 21.70
CA ASP A 113 17.68 -4.79 23.10
C ASP A 113 16.32 -5.40 23.51
N PRO A 114 16.28 -6.54 24.22
CA PRO A 114 17.38 -7.27 24.83
C PRO A 114 17.90 -8.45 24.00
N TRP A 115 17.70 -8.46 22.68
CA TRP A 115 17.93 -9.63 21.83
C TRP A 115 19.32 -9.73 21.25
N MET A 116 19.92 -8.62 20.81
CA MET A 116 21.25 -8.63 20.16
C MET A 116 22.35 -8.11 21.07
N PHE A 117 23.54 -8.66 20.88
CA PHE A 117 24.79 -8.29 21.53
C PHE A 117 25.89 -8.08 20.48
N TRP A 118 26.80 -7.15 20.76
CA TRP A 118 27.99 -6.91 19.94
C TRP A 118 29.24 -7.19 20.75
N ALA A 119 30.09 -8.08 20.25
CA ALA A 119 31.26 -8.59 20.97
C ALA A 119 32.46 -7.63 21.03
N GLY A 120 32.36 -6.45 20.40
CA GLY A 120 33.25 -5.34 20.70
C GLY A 120 33.19 -4.91 22.17
N ASP A 121 32.09 -5.22 22.88
CA ASP A 121 31.92 -4.95 24.32
C ASP A 121 32.56 -6.00 25.24
N TRP A 122 33.02 -7.14 24.73
CA TRP A 122 33.76 -8.10 25.56
C TRP A 122 35.09 -7.52 26.01
N ASP A 123 35.53 -7.81 27.24
CA ASP A 123 36.88 -7.47 27.70
C ASP A 123 37.95 -8.24 26.90
N SER A 124 37.70 -9.54 26.67
CA SER A 124 38.55 -10.42 25.89
C SER A 124 37.80 -11.67 25.41
N PRO A 125 38.00 -12.12 24.16
CA PRO A 125 38.66 -11.36 23.08
C PRO A 125 37.79 -10.16 22.67
N ALA A 126 38.41 -9.05 22.30
CA ALA A 126 37.68 -7.97 21.64
C ALA A 126 37.30 -8.44 20.23
N ASP A 127 36.03 -8.36 19.86
CA ASP A 127 35.59 -8.89 18.56
C ASP A 127 34.56 -7.98 17.90
N GLU A 128 35.05 -6.95 17.19
CA GLU A 128 34.21 -5.91 16.62
C GLU A 128 33.44 -6.35 15.35
N MET A 129 33.83 -7.46 14.70
CA MET A 129 33.05 -8.06 13.60
C MET A 129 31.87 -8.88 14.12
N HIS A 130 31.90 -9.32 15.37
CA HIS A 130 31.03 -10.37 15.87
C HIS A 130 29.77 -9.82 16.57
N HIS A 131 28.62 -10.30 16.13
CA HIS A 131 27.30 -9.97 16.65
C HIS A 131 26.52 -11.24 16.93
N GLN A 132 25.77 -11.30 18.03
CA GLN A 132 25.07 -12.52 18.43
C GLN A 132 23.77 -12.24 19.16
N LEU A 133 22.93 -13.27 19.28
CA LEU A 133 21.83 -13.22 20.23
C LEU A 133 22.37 -13.18 21.67
N ASN A 134 21.76 -12.35 22.50
CA ASN A 134 22.04 -12.24 23.93
C ASN A 134 21.82 -13.58 24.66
N TYR A 135 22.48 -13.71 25.80
CA TYR A 135 22.34 -14.87 26.68
C TYR A 135 20.89 -15.06 27.15
N GLY A 136 20.45 -16.31 27.26
CA GLY A 136 19.15 -16.67 27.81
C GLY A 136 17.95 -16.38 26.90
N THR A 137 18.19 -15.99 25.64
CA THR A 137 17.13 -15.77 24.64
C THR A 137 16.36 -17.05 24.30
N TYR A 138 17.00 -18.23 24.38
CA TYR A 138 16.33 -19.52 24.17
C TYR A 138 15.21 -19.81 25.17
N GLY A 139 15.37 -19.41 26.44
CA GLY A 139 14.34 -19.55 27.46
C GLY A 139 13.15 -18.60 27.27
N ARG A 140 13.30 -17.60 26.39
CA ARG A 140 12.32 -16.53 26.11
C ARG A 140 11.84 -16.56 24.65
N ARG A 141 11.79 -17.74 24.04
CA ARG A 141 11.42 -17.89 22.61
C ARG A 141 10.03 -17.34 22.28
N ASP A 142 9.07 -17.44 23.20
CA ASP A 142 7.73 -16.89 22.99
C ASP A 142 7.75 -15.35 23.02
N GLU A 143 8.55 -14.76 23.91
CA GLU A 143 8.76 -13.31 23.95
C GLU A 143 9.52 -12.82 22.71
N LEU A 144 10.53 -13.58 22.26
CA LEU A 144 11.27 -13.32 21.03
C LEU A 144 10.33 -13.36 19.82
N ALA A 145 9.51 -14.40 19.69
CA ALA A 145 8.53 -14.53 18.61
C ALA A 145 7.52 -13.37 18.63
N ALA A 146 7.04 -12.97 19.81
CA ALA A 146 6.17 -11.81 19.97
C ALA A 146 6.87 -10.51 19.55
N TRP A 147 8.14 -10.34 19.92
CA TRP A 147 8.92 -9.16 19.54
C TRP A 147 9.19 -9.14 18.03
N VAL A 148 9.57 -10.26 17.42
CA VAL A 148 9.77 -10.39 15.97
C VAL A 148 8.49 -10.03 15.23
N LYS A 149 7.36 -10.58 15.66
CA LYS A 149 6.05 -10.25 15.10
C LYS A 149 5.70 -8.77 15.22
N ALA A 150 6.12 -8.11 16.31
CA ALA A 150 5.81 -6.70 16.56
C ALA A 150 6.77 -5.73 15.85
N ASN A 151 8.00 -6.15 15.59
CA ASN A 151 9.09 -5.25 15.19
C ASN A 151 9.73 -5.59 13.84
N ILE A 152 9.40 -6.75 13.25
CA ILE A 152 9.92 -7.18 11.95
C ILE A 152 8.77 -7.33 10.98
N ARG A 153 8.89 -6.61 9.86
CA ARG A 153 7.88 -6.55 8.81
C ARG A 153 7.95 -7.81 7.94
N PRO A 154 6.86 -8.18 7.26
CA PRO A 154 6.83 -9.36 6.38
C PRO A 154 7.86 -9.35 5.24
N ASP A 155 8.37 -8.19 4.85
CA ASP A 155 9.42 -8.04 3.83
C ASP A 155 10.85 -8.21 4.39
N GLY A 156 10.98 -8.56 5.67
CA GLY A 156 12.25 -8.89 6.33
C GLY A 156 12.98 -7.70 6.94
N PHE A 157 12.47 -6.48 6.77
CA PHE A 157 13.03 -5.28 7.42
C PHE A 157 12.41 -5.05 8.79
N SER A 158 13.19 -4.55 9.75
CA SER A 158 12.63 -4.12 11.03
C SER A 158 11.99 -2.73 10.97
N VAL A 159 11.29 -2.37 12.05
CA VAL A 159 10.77 -1.02 12.29
C VAL A 159 11.83 -0.05 12.86
N TYR A 160 13.08 -0.49 13.06
CA TYR A 160 14.20 0.36 13.49
C TYR A 160 14.43 1.49 12.48
N LYS A 161 14.40 2.75 12.95
CA LYS A 161 14.46 3.97 12.09
C LYS A 161 13.46 3.98 10.92
N ARG A 162 12.51 3.04 10.94
CA ARG A 162 11.38 2.88 10.04
C ARG A 162 10.04 3.02 10.79
N GLY A 163 10.10 3.33 12.09
CA GLY A 163 9.01 3.79 12.96
C GLY A 163 8.15 2.69 13.62
N GLY A 164 8.56 2.11 14.76
CA GLY A 164 7.65 1.35 15.65
C GLY A 164 8.12 1.27 17.13
N PRO A 165 7.25 0.98 18.14
CA PRO A 165 5.82 0.58 18.12
C PRO A 165 4.81 1.67 18.58
N LYS A 166 3.51 1.34 18.46
CA LYS A 166 2.28 2.17 18.61
C LYS A 166 2.10 2.81 20.02
N PRO A 167 2.05 4.16 20.15
CA PRO A 167 1.47 4.86 21.31
C PRO A 167 -0.05 4.63 21.38
N ALA A 168 -0.70 4.90 22.53
CA ALA A 168 -2.17 4.94 22.64
C ALA A 168 -2.79 5.70 21.44
N PRO A 169 -3.98 5.32 20.92
CA PRO A 169 -4.44 5.76 19.61
C PRO A 169 -4.49 7.27 19.52
N ILE A 170 -3.46 7.81 18.86
CA ILE A 170 -3.41 9.11 18.24
C ILE A 170 -3.61 8.81 16.75
N PRO A 171 -4.45 9.58 16.02
CA PRO A 171 -4.91 9.21 14.68
C PRO A 171 -3.73 8.86 13.75
N ALA A 172 -3.85 7.77 12.99
CA ALA A 172 -2.83 7.36 12.02
C ALA A 172 -2.48 8.53 11.08
N PRO A 173 -1.20 8.80 10.78
CA PRO A 173 -0.86 9.51 9.56
C PRO A 173 -1.41 8.67 8.41
N ASP A 174 -2.25 9.27 7.59
CA ASP A 174 -3.10 8.60 6.62
C ASP A 174 -2.34 7.58 5.76
N THR A 175 -2.56 6.27 5.99
CA THR A 175 -2.01 5.17 5.16
C THR A 175 -2.34 5.34 3.68
N ARG A 176 -3.44 6.06 3.38
CA ARG A 176 -3.84 6.42 2.02
C ARG A 176 -2.93 7.51 1.45
N ALA A 177 -2.57 8.54 2.22
CA ALA A 177 -1.63 9.58 1.78
C ALA A 177 -0.24 9.01 1.47
N ALA A 178 0.24 8.06 2.27
CA ALA A 178 1.49 7.35 1.99
C ALA A 178 1.40 6.53 0.68
N ALA A 179 0.29 5.81 0.47
CA ALA A 179 0.05 5.07 -0.76
C ALA A 179 -0.08 5.99 -1.99
N ILE A 180 -0.67 7.18 -1.82
CA ILE A 180 -0.74 8.23 -2.85
C ILE A 180 0.66 8.71 -3.24
N GLN A 181 1.50 9.00 -2.25
CA GLN A 181 2.88 9.43 -2.50
C GLN A 181 3.69 8.33 -3.21
N VAL A 182 3.54 7.07 -2.81
CA VAL A 182 4.19 5.93 -3.47
C VAL A 182 3.72 5.79 -4.92
N LEU A 183 2.42 5.93 -5.17
CA LEU A 183 1.88 5.86 -6.54
C LEU A 183 2.40 7.02 -7.40
N TYR A 184 2.45 8.23 -6.85
CA TYR A 184 3.02 9.40 -7.51
C TYR A 184 4.52 9.19 -7.85
N ASP A 185 5.31 8.70 -6.90
CA ASP A 185 6.74 8.43 -7.12
C ASP A 185 6.96 7.33 -8.17
N ALA A 186 6.11 6.29 -8.20
CA ALA A 186 6.22 5.17 -9.13
C ALA A 186 5.74 5.51 -10.54
N VAL A 187 4.92 6.56 -10.69
CA VAL A 187 4.29 6.97 -11.94
C VAL A 187 4.49 8.48 -12.13
N PRO A 188 5.71 8.96 -12.48
CA PRO A 188 6.02 10.39 -12.49
C PRO A 188 5.31 11.20 -13.60
N VAL A 189 4.48 10.56 -14.43
CA VAL A 189 3.65 11.21 -15.44
C VAL A 189 2.31 11.73 -14.89
N ILE A 190 1.94 11.35 -13.66
CA ILE A 190 0.76 11.87 -12.95
C ILE A 190 1.21 12.80 -11.82
N ASP A 191 0.37 13.77 -11.46
CA ASP A 191 0.57 14.57 -10.25
C ASP A 191 -0.04 13.87 -9.01
N GLU A 192 0.24 14.42 -7.82
CA GLU A 192 -0.23 13.86 -6.56
C GLU A 192 -1.76 13.86 -6.44
N ALA A 193 -2.43 14.89 -6.98
CA ALA A 193 -3.89 14.98 -7.00
C ALA A 193 -4.51 13.86 -7.86
N ARG A 194 -3.88 13.56 -9.00
CA ARG A 194 -4.28 12.45 -9.84
C ARG A 194 -3.98 11.11 -9.17
N ALA A 195 -2.83 10.95 -8.51
CA ALA A 195 -2.54 9.76 -7.72
C ALA A 195 -3.62 9.51 -6.64
N ALA A 196 -4.11 10.57 -5.97
CA ALA A 196 -5.21 10.49 -5.01
C ALA A 196 -6.54 10.00 -5.58
N GLN A 197 -6.82 10.28 -6.86
CA GLN A 197 -7.99 9.77 -7.57
C GLN A 197 -7.81 8.32 -8.02
N LEU A 198 -6.58 7.91 -8.32
CA LEU A 198 -6.25 6.61 -8.88
C LEU A 198 -5.97 5.53 -7.82
N ILE A 199 -5.71 5.92 -6.57
CA ILE A 199 -5.19 4.99 -5.57
C ILE A 199 -6.10 3.79 -5.31
N ASP A 200 -7.40 4.02 -5.11
CA ASP A 200 -8.37 2.95 -4.84
C ASP A 200 -8.47 1.91 -5.98
N PRO A 201 -8.64 2.31 -7.26
CA PRO A 201 -8.66 1.34 -8.37
C PRO A 201 -7.30 0.69 -8.64
N VAL A 202 -6.17 1.37 -8.40
CA VAL A 202 -4.83 0.75 -8.48
C VAL A 202 -4.71 -0.38 -7.46
N MET A 203 -5.00 -0.10 -6.18
CA MET A 203 -4.89 -1.09 -5.12
C MET A 203 -5.83 -2.28 -5.35
N ALA A 204 -7.08 -2.02 -5.78
CA ALA A 204 -8.02 -3.08 -6.12
C ALA A 204 -7.51 -3.98 -7.26
N GLY A 205 -6.92 -3.37 -8.29
CA GLY A 205 -6.29 -4.11 -9.39
C GLY A 205 -5.11 -4.95 -8.94
N LEU A 206 -4.18 -4.38 -8.17
CA LEU A 206 -3.01 -5.09 -7.65
C LEU A 206 -3.39 -6.30 -6.78
N ALA A 207 -4.38 -6.12 -5.90
CA ALA A 207 -4.88 -7.18 -5.03
C ALA A 207 -5.48 -8.34 -5.84
N LEU A 208 -6.41 -8.05 -6.75
CA LEU A 208 -7.04 -9.08 -7.60
C LEU A 208 -6.05 -9.71 -8.59
N ALA A 209 -5.03 -8.96 -9.01
CA ALA A 209 -3.97 -9.45 -9.89
C ALA A 209 -2.92 -10.32 -9.15
N GLN A 210 -2.99 -10.40 -7.82
CA GLN A 210 -2.00 -11.05 -6.96
C GLN A 210 -0.58 -10.49 -7.16
N CYS A 211 -0.50 -9.17 -7.37
CA CYS A 211 0.75 -8.43 -7.46
C CYS A 211 1.31 -8.20 -6.04
N ASN A 212 1.86 -9.25 -5.44
CA ASN A 212 2.22 -9.31 -4.03
C ASN A 212 3.71 -9.05 -3.73
N ASN A 213 4.46 -8.53 -4.71
CA ASN A 213 5.87 -8.18 -4.56
C ASN A 213 6.22 -6.97 -5.46
N PRO A 214 7.35 -6.28 -5.19
CA PRO A 214 7.69 -5.05 -5.92
C PRO A 214 7.80 -5.24 -7.44
N LYS A 215 8.34 -6.37 -7.91
CA LYS A 215 8.50 -6.63 -9.35
C LYS A 215 7.15 -6.76 -10.06
N ARG A 216 6.19 -7.45 -9.45
CA ARG A 216 4.82 -7.58 -9.99
C ARG A 216 4.09 -6.25 -9.99
N ILE A 217 4.18 -5.50 -8.88
CA ILE A 217 3.56 -4.17 -8.76
C ILE A 217 4.12 -3.21 -9.82
N ALA A 218 5.45 -3.15 -9.95
CA ALA A 218 6.12 -2.32 -10.95
C ALA A 218 5.72 -2.72 -12.39
N MET A 219 5.63 -4.02 -12.69
CA MET A 219 5.22 -4.49 -14.01
C MET A 219 3.76 -4.10 -14.30
N PHE A 220 2.87 -4.25 -13.32
CA PHE A 220 1.47 -3.89 -13.45
C PHE A 220 1.29 -2.39 -13.72
N LEU A 221 1.95 -1.54 -12.92
CA LEU A 221 1.92 -0.08 -13.09
C LEU A 221 2.50 0.34 -14.44
N ALA A 222 3.60 -0.26 -14.87
CA ALA A 222 4.24 0.09 -16.14
C ALA A 222 3.36 -0.26 -17.35
N GLN A 223 2.78 -1.46 -17.36
CA GLN A 223 1.93 -1.91 -18.46
C GLN A 223 0.61 -1.14 -18.49
N CYS A 224 -0.07 -0.99 -17.34
CA CYS A 224 -1.30 -0.21 -17.25
C CYS A 224 -1.04 1.26 -17.63
N GLY A 225 0.05 1.84 -17.12
CA GLY A 225 0.42 3.22 -17.42
C GLY A 225 0.70 3.43 -18.91
N HIS A 226 1.27 2.47 -19.62
CA HIS A 226 1.45 2.58 -21.07
C HIS A 226 0.11 2.50 -21.82
N GLU A 227 -0.71 1.48 -21.52
CA GLU A 227 -1.97 1.20 -22.23
C GLU A 227 -3.09 2.23 -21.98
N SER A 228 -2.95 3.06 -20.93
CA SER A 228 -3.95 4.04 -20.50
C SER A 228 -3.52 5.49 -20.69
N ASP A 229 -2.49 5.74 -21.49
CA ASP A 229 -1.88 7.05 -21.68
C ASP A 229 -1.49 7.71 -20.33
N GLY A 230 -0.69 7.00 -19.54
CA GLY A 230 -0.27 7.44 -18.22
C GLY A 230 -1.40 7.51 -17.20
N PHE A 231 -2.38 6.60 -17.26
CA PHE A 231 -3.59 6.62 -16.44
C PHE A 231 -4.51 7.84 -16.71
N ASN A 232 -4.37 8.52 -17.84
CA ASN A 232 -5.26 9.63 -18.23
C ASN A 232 -6.63 9.15 -18.70
N THR A 233 -6.72 7.93 -19.24
CA THR A 233 -7.97 7.41 -19.77
C THR A 233 -8.29 5.99 -19.33
N THR A 234 -9.58 5.70 -19.23
CA THR A 234 -10.15 4.36 -19.01
C THR A 234 -10.95 3.87 -20.22
N GLU A 235 -10.95 4.66 -21.30
CA GLU A 235 -11.66 4.38 -22.55
C GLU A 235 -10.80 4.80 -23.75
N GLU A 236 -10.79 3.98 -24.79
CA GLU A 236 -10.14 4.25 -26.06
C GLU A 236 -10.70 5.52 -26.72
N TYR A 237 -9.83 6.36 -27.29
CA TYR A 237 -10.26 7.59 -27.97
C TYR A 237 -11.05 7.32 -29.27
N ALA A 238 -10.72 6.25 -29.99
CA ALA A 238 -11.37 5.89 -31.24
C ALA A 238 -12.68 5.11 -30.98
N LYS A 239 -13.83 5.79 -31.17
CA LYS A 239 -15.14 5.22 -30.81
C LYS A 239 -15.86 4.45 -31.92
N ASN A 240 -15.43 4.62 -33.18
CA ASN A 240 -16.09 4.04 -34.36
C ASN A 240 -15.27 2.89 -34.99
N GLY A 241 -14.42 2.24 -34.20
CA GLY A 241 -13.57 1.14 -34.64
C GLY A 241 -14.34 -0.16 -34.90
N ARG A 242 -13.63 -1.17 -35.42
CA ARG A 242 -14.17 -2.48 -35.83
C ARG A 242 -14.91 -3.29 -34.76
N TYR A 243 -14.74 -2.94 -33.49
CA TYR A 243 -15.31 -3.62 -32.33
C TYR A 243 -16.31 -2.74 -31.56
N ALA A 244 -16.70 -1.58 -32.10
CA ALA A 244 -17.76 -0.77 -31.52
C ALA A 244 -19.08 -1.58 -31.39
N PRO A 245 -19.83 -1.46 -30.28
CA PRO A 245 -19.63 -0.54 -29.14
C PRO A 245 -18.63 -1.01 -28.07
N TYR A 246 -18.06 -2.20 -28.23
CA TYR A 246 -17.11 -2.85 -27.30
C TYR A 246 -15.65 -2.42 -27.59
N ILE A 247 -15.45 -1.10 -27.62
CA ILE A 247 -14.15 -0.44 -27.73
C ILE A 247 -13.28 -0.66 -26.49
N GLY A 248 -11.99 -0.34 -26.57
CA GLY A 248 -11.07 -0.55 -25.46
C GLY A 248 -11.49 0.21 -24.21
N ARG A 249 -11.63 -0.50 -23.08
CA ARG A 249 -11.89 0.09 -21.76
C ARG A 249 -11.04 -0.55 -20.67
N THR A 250 -10.98 0.11 -19.52
CA THR A 250 -10.05 -0.18 -18.40
C THR A 250 -8.59 0.15 -18.77
N TRP A 251 -7.65 0.01 -17.84
CA TRP A 251 -6.25 0.34 -18.12
C TRP A 251 -5.52 -0.68 -18.99
N ILE A 252 -6.16 -1.80 -19.36
CA ILE A 252 -5.57 -2.81 -20.27
C ILE A 252 -6.29 -2.92 -21.62
N GLN A 253 -7.19 -1.97 -21.94
CA GLN A 253 -7.90 -1.92 -23.22
C GLN A 253 -8.68 -3.21 -23.54
N ILE A 254 -9.57 -3.64 -22.63
CA ILE A 254 -10.50 -4.74 -22.90
C ILE A 254 -11.37 -4.33 -24.10
N THR A 255 -11.29 -5.10 -25.18
CA THR A 255 -12.02 -4.89 -26.45
C THR A 255 -12.83 -6.14 -26.81
N TRP A 256 -13.79 -6.01 -27.72
CA TRP A 256 -14.68 -7.08 -28.23
C TRP A 256 -15.75 -7.56 -27.25
N GLN A 257 -16.95 -7.80 -27.78
CA GLN A 257 -18.10 -8.30 -27.00
C GLN A 257 -17.78 -9.57 -26.21
N ALA A 258 -17.01 -10.49 -26.80
CA ALA A 258 -16.64 -11.75 -26.16
C ALA A 258 -15.82 -11.54 -24.87
N ASN A 259 -14.89 -10.58 -24.84
CA ASN A 259 -14.09 -10.29 -23.66
C ASN A 259 -14.90 -9.53 -22.62
N TYR A 260 -15.80 -8.63 -23.03
CA TYR A 260 -16.76 -7.99 -22.13
C TYR A 260 -17.63 -9.02 -21.40
N ALA A 261 -18.13 -10.03 -22.13
CA ALA A 261 -18.89 -11.13 -21.55
C ALA A 261 -18.05 -12.01 -20.62
N ALA A 262 -16.79 -12.28 -20.97
CA ALA A 262 -15.88 -13.06 -20.13
C ALA A 262 -15.51 -12.33 -18.83
N PHE A 263 -15.23 -11.02 -18.92
CA PHE A 263 -15.01 -10.17 -17.77
C PHE A 263 -16.25 -10.09 -16.88
N GLY A 264 -17.44 -9.90 -17.45
CA GLY A 264 -18.69 -9.84 -16.68
C GLY A 264 -18.96 -11.11 -15.89
N ARG A 265 -18.79 -12.29 -16.50
CA ARG A 265 -18.88 -13.58 -15.78
C ARG A 265 -17.88 -13.68 -14.63
N TRP A 266 -16.61 -13.38 -14.91
CA TRP A 266 -15.58 -13.42 -13.87
C TRP A 266 -15.88 -12.43 -12.73
N ALA A 267 -16.31 -11.21 -13.04
CA ALA A 267 -16.65 -10.20 -12.03
C ALA A 267 -17.83 -10.65 -11.16
N ALA A 268 -18.81 -11.36 -11.74
CA ALA A 268 -19.89 -11.97 -10.98
C ALA A 268 -19.41 -13.11 -10.08
N ASP A 269 -18.51 -13.96 -10.57
CA ASP A 269 -17.90 -15.05 -9.78
C ASP A 269 -17.06 -14.51 -8.61
N GLN A 270 -16.45 -13.32 -8.75
CA GLN A 270 -15.76 -12.61 -7.68
C GLN A 270 -16.72 -11.85 -6.72
N GLY A 271 -18.03 -11.86 -6.98
CA GLY A 271 -19.04 -11.14 -6.19
C GLY A 271 -19.03 -9.62 -6.37
N LEU A 272 -18.36 -9.09 -7.40
CA LEU A 272 -18.24 -7.65 -7.66
C LEU A 272 -19.48 -7.06 -8.34
N ILE A 273 -20.22 -7.90 -9.06
CA ILE A 273 -21.51 -7.59 -9.67
C ILE A 273 -22.45 -8.79 -9.52
N SER A 274 -23.76 -8.56 -9.60
CA SER A 274 -24.76 -9.63 -9.52
C SER A 274 -25.15 -10.22 -10.88
N ASP A 275 -25.13 -9.41 -11.95
CA ASP A 275 -25.47 -9.85 -13.30
C ASP A 275 -24.22 -10.07 -14.16
N PRO A 276 -23.89 -11.31 -14.55
CA PRO A 276 -22.74 -11.60 -15.40
C PRO A 276 -22.80 -10.98 -16.81
N ASN A 277 -23.98 -10.55 -17.27
CA ASN A 277 -24.16 -9.91 -18.59
C ASN A 277 -24.14 -8.37 -18.53
N PHE A 278 -23.96 -7.77 -17.35
CA PHE A 278 -24.05 -6.33 -17.13
C PHE A 278 -23.23 -5.50 -18.14
N PHE A 279 -21.96 -5.85 -18.36
CA PHE A 279 -21.09 -5.11 -19.29
C PHE A 279 -21.38 -5.39 -20.77
N VAL A 280 -22.04 -6.49 -21.11
CA VAL A 280 -22.49 -6.74 -22.49
C VAL A 280 -23.68 -5.85 -22.83
N ALA A 281 -24.62 -5.72 -21.87
CA ALA A 281 -25.80 -4.88 -21.99
C ALA A 281 -25.47 -3.38 -21.84
N ASN A 282 -24.47 -3.05 -21.02
CA ASN A 282 -24.03 -1.69 -20.75
C ASN A 282 -22.50 -1.56 -20.91
N PRO A 283 -21.96 -1.59 -22.15
CA PRO A 283 -20.51 -1.58 -22.38
C PRO A 283 -19.82 -0.29 -21.93
N ILE A 284 -20.55 0.83 -21.87
CA ILE A 284 -20.01 2.12 -21.42
C ILE A 284 -19.65 2.07 -19.93
N ALA A 285 -20.38 1.31 -19.10
CA ALA A 285 -20.08 1.19 -17.67
C ALA A 285 -18.68 0.65 -17.38
N LEU A 286 -18.07 -0.09 -18.31
CA LEU A 286 -16.69 -0.58 -18.13
C LEU A 286 -15.63 0.55 -18.19
N ALA A 287 -16.03 1.77 -18.59
CA ALA A 287 -15.18 2.96 -18.57
C ALA A 287 -15.10 3.59 -17.17
N ASP A 288 -15.99 3.22 -16.23
CA ASP A 288 -15.94 3.78 -14.89
C ASP A 288 -14.59 3.46 -14.24
N LEU A 289 -13.99 4.47 -13.61
CA LEU A 289 -12.66 4.39 -13.02
C LEU A 289 -12.51 3.23 -12.01
N LYS A 290 -13.59 2.88 -11.29
CA LYS A 290 -13.59 1.74 -10.36
C LYS A 290 -13.25 0.40 -11.02
N TRP A 291 -13.54 0.23 -12.30
CA TRP A 291 -13.24 -1.01 -13.04
C TRP A 291 -11.87 -0.99 -13.70
N ALA A 292 -11.17 0.13 -13.71
CA ALA A 292 -9.97 0.30 -14.52
C ALA A 292 -8.82 -0.64 -14.11
N GLY A 293 -8.54 -0.76 -12.81
CA GLY A 293 -7.59 -1.73 -12.28
C GLY A 293 -8.15 -3.16 -12.19
N ILE A 294 -9.45 -3.31 -11.92
CA ILE A 294 -10.12 -4.62 -11.82
C ILE A 294 -10.12 -5.34 -13.18
N GLY A 295 -10.39 -4.63 -14.28
CA GLY A 295 -10.31 -5.19 -15.63
C GLY A 295 -8.88 -5.58 -16.01
N ALA A 296 -7.89 -4.78 -15.61
CA ALA A 296 -6.49 -5.15 -15.75
C ALA A 296 -6.17 -6.44 -14.98
N ALA A 297 -6.67 -6.61 -13.75
CA ALA A 297 -6.48 -7.81 -12.96
C ALA A 297 -7.08 -9.08 -13.59
N TRP A 298 -8.28 -8.98 -14.18
CA TRP A 298 -8.87 -10.08 -14.95
C TRP A 298 -7.98 -10.50 -16.11
N TYR A 299 -7.49 -9.53 -16.89
CA TYR A 299 -6.60 -9.84 -18.01
C TYR A 299 -5.31 -10.51 -17.52
N TRP A 300 -4.75 -9.97 -16.43
CA TRP A 300 -3.51 -10.40 -15.80
C TRP A 300 -3.55 -11.84 -15.27
N THR A 301 -4.69 -12.26 -14.69
CA THR A 301 -4.80 -13.55 -13.98
C THR A 301 -5.61 -14.59 -14.73
N VAL A 302 -6.57 -14.17 -15.55
CA VAL A 302 -7.49 -15.07 -16.25
C VAL A 302 -7.18 -15.12 -17.73
N ALA A 303 -7.09 -13.98 -18.41
CA ALA A 303 -6.83 -13.97 -19.86
C ALA A 303 -5.37 -14.35 -20.19
N ARG A 304 -4.42 -14.04 -19.30
CA ARG A 304 -2.97 -14.27 -19.45
C ARG A 304 -2.33 -14.74 -18.12
N PRO A 305 -2.68 -15.94 -17.61
CA PRO A 305 -2.31 -16.39 -16.26
C PRO A 305 -0.81 -16.48 -15.97
N THR A 306 0.05 -16.48 -16.99
CA THR A 306 1.51 -16.57 -16.84
C THR A 306 2.19 -15.24 -16.51
N ILE A 307 1.49 -14.10 -16.57
CA ILE A 307 2.12 -12.78 -16.41
C ILE A 307 2.80 -12.63 -15.04
N ASN A 308 2.22 -13.17 -13.95
CA ASN A 308 2.85 -13.09 -12.63
C ASN A 308 4.22 -13.78 -12.57
N SER A 309 4.33 -14.97 -13.16
CA SER A 309 5.61 -15.69 -13.21
C SER A 309 6.66 -14.95 -14.05
N LEU A 310 6.25 -14.36 -15.17
CA LEU A 310 7.14 -13.53 -16.00
C LEU A 310 7.55 -12.24 -15.28
N SER A 311 6.65 -11.66 -14.49
CA SER A 311 6.94 -10.47 -13.68
C SER A 311 7.97 -10.77 -12.58
N ASP A 312 7.92 -11.94 -11.94
CA ASP A 312 8.91 -12.37 -10.94
C ASP A 312 10.33 -12.48 -11.55
N GLN A 313 10.38 -12.93 -12.80
CA GLN A 313 11.61 -13.02 -13.60
C GLN A 313 12.08 -11.67 -14.15
N GLY A 314 11.25 -10.62 -14.05
CA GLY A 314 11.52 -9.31 -14.65
C GLY A 314 11.41 -9.29 -16.18
N ASP A 315 10.74 -10.27 -16.80
CA ASP A 315 10.67 -10.42 -18.25
C ASP A 315 9.61 -9.49 -18.87
N ILE A 316 9.98 -8.21 -18.97
CA ILE A 316 9.13 -7.18 -19.56
C ILE A 316 8.85 -7.42 -21.05
N VAL A 317 9.73 -8.11 -21.77
CA VAL A 317 9.57 -8.37 -23.22
C VAL A 317 8.44 -9.36 -23.43
N ALA A 318 8.43 -10.46 -22.67
CA ALA A 318 7.37 -11.46 -22.73
C ALA A 318 6.03 -10.89 -22.25
N VAL A 319 6.00 -10.13 -21.14
CA VAL A 319 4.76 -9.49 -20.66
C VAL A 319 4.20 -8.50 -21.69
N THR A 320 5.06 -7.69 -22.33
CA THR A 320 4.64 -6.77 -23.39
C THR A 320 4.06 -7.52 -24.60
N GLN A 321 4.68 -8.63 -24.99
CA GLN A 321 4.17 -9.48 -26.06
C GLN A 321 2.76 -10.00 -25.76
N LEU A 322 2.51 -10.41 -24.51
CA LEU A 322 1.21 -10.97 -24.11
C LEU A 322 0.09 -9.93 -24.08
N ILE A 323 0.41 -8.69 -23.68
CA ILE A 323 -0.54 -7.58 -23.56
C ILE A 323 -0.81 -6.93 -24.92
N ASN A 324 0.24 -6.59 -25.66
CA ASN A 324 0.12 -5.84 -26.91
C ASN A 324 -0.01 -6.74 -28.15
N GLY A 325 0.32 -8.02 -28.05
CA GLY A 325 0.45 -8.92 -29.21
C GLY A 325 1.70 -8.67 -30.06
N GLY A 326 2.63 -7.85 -29.54
CA GLY A 326 3.85 -7.41 -30.22
C GLY A 326 4.75 -6.63 -29.26
N GLN A 327 5.75 -5.92 -29.80
CA GLN A 327 6.70 -5.11 -29.02
C GLN A 327 6.46 -3.60 -29.18
N ASN A 328 5.27 -3.19 -29.62
CA ASN A 328 4.98 -1.76 -29.79
C ASN A 328 5.03 -1.06 -28.43
N GLY A 329 5.77 0.04 -28.37
CA GLY A 329 5.94 0.82 -27.13
C GLY A 329 6.87 0.20 -26.09
N ILE A 330 7.63 -0.87 -26.39
CA ILE A 330 8.49 -1.55 -25.41
C ILE A 330 9.51 -0.61 -24.72
N ALA A 331 10.01 0.40 -25.43
CA ALA A 331 10.93 1.39 -24.86
C ALA A 331 10.26 2.20 -23.74
N ASP A 332 9.04 2.69 -23.97
CA ASP A 332 8.26 3.43 -22.96
C ASP A 332 7.89 2.54 -21.78
N ARG A 333 7.47 1.29 -22.04
CA ARG A 333 7.18 0.30 -20.98
C ARG A 333 8.40 0.03 -20.10
N ARG A 334 9.59 -0.10 -20.69
CA ARG A 334 10.85 -0.27 -19.94
C ARG A 334 11.16 0.93 -19.06
N THR A 335 11.00 2.14 -19.58
CA THR A 335 11.18 3.37 -18.80
C THR A 335 10.24 3.39 -17.60
N ARG A 336 8.95 3.15 -17.81
CA ARG A 336 7.95 3.10 -16.72
C ARG A 336 8.24 1.99 -15.71
N TYR A 337 8.68 0.82 -16.18
CA TYR A 337 9.03 -0.30 -15.31
C TYR A 337 10.24 0.00 -14.44
N GLN A 338 11.28 0.62 -15.01
CA GLN A 338 12.46 1.06 -14.26
C GLN A 338 12.13 2.17 -13.27
N GLN A 339 11.28 3.13 -13.64
CA GLN A 339 10.78 4.17 -12.72
C GLN A 339 10.06 3.55 -11.53
N ALA A 340 9.11 2.64 -11.78
CA ALA A 340 8.40 1.96 -10.71
C ALA A 340 9.34 1.09 -9.85
N LEU A 341 10.25 0.32 -10.46
CA LEU A 341 11.26 -0.47 -9.71
C LEU A 341 12.17 0.40 -8.85
N GLY A 342 12.49 1.62 -9.28
CA GLY A 342 13.30 2.58 -8.53
C GLY A 342 12.67 3.01 -7.20
N VAL A 343 11.36 2.83 -7.03
CA VAL A 343 10.65 3.07 -5.76
C VAL A 343 10.93 1.97 -4.72
N GLY A 344 11.34 0.78 -5.17
CA GLY A 344 11.74 -0.33 -4.31
C GLY A 344 10.60 -0.89 -3.46
N ASP A 345 10.91 -1.30 -2.22
CA ASP A 345 9.94 -1.96 -1.33
C ASP A 345 8.80 -1.04 -0.86
N ARG A 346 8.94 0.28 -1.03
CA ARG A 346 7.84 1.23 -0.80
C ARG A 346 6.62 0.92 -1.68
N LEU A 347 6.81 0.24 -2.82
CA LEU A 347 5.70 -0.26 -3.65
C LEU A 347 4.73 -1.16 -2.86
N LEU A 348 5.19 -1.85 -1.82
CA LEU A 348 4.35 -2.72 -1.01
C LEU A 348 3.25 -1.97 -0.26
N THR A 349 3.42 -0.66 -0.01
CA THR A 349 2.38 0.21 0.55
C THR A 349 1.12 0.25 -0.32
N LEU A 350 1.23 -0.07 -1.62
CA LEU A 350 0.07 -0.17 -2.54
C LEU A 350 -0.75 -1.46 -2.36
N ILE A 351 -0.27 -2.41 -1.56
CA ILE A 351 -0.96 -3.68 -1.30
C ILE A 351 -1.09 -4.00 0.19
N GLU A 352 -0.53 -3.16 1.06
CA GLU A 352 -0.71 -3.30 2.51
C GLU A 352 -2.21 -3.28 2.82
N PRO A 353 -2.73 -4.31 3.52
CA PRO A 353 -4.13 -4.32 3.88
C PRO A 353 -4.42 -3.04 4.68
N ARG A 354 -5.54 -2.38 4.38
CA ARG A 354 -6.08 -1.33 5.24
C ARG A 354 -6.47 -1.99 6.57
N THR A 355 -5.52 -2.29 7.44
CA THR A 355 -5.77 -3.03 8.69
C THR A 355 -6.62 -2.23 9.67
N ASN A 356 -6.94 -0.97 9.36
CA ASN A 356 -7.86 -0.11 10.10
C ASN A 356 -8.90 0.59 9.20
N GLN A 357 -9.28 0.01 8.06
CA GLN A 357 -10.59 0.35 7.49
C GLN A 357 -11.49 -0.88 7.49
N PRO A 358 -12.72 -0.77 8.01
CA PRO A 358 -13.72 -1.78 7.75
C PRO A 358 -13.89 -1.94 6.23
N THR A 359 -14.20 -3.15 5.80
CA THR A 359 -14.35 -3.60 4.41
C THR A 359 -15.47 -2.90 3.63
N GLU A 360 -15.91 -1.72 4.03
CA GLU A 360 -17.21 -1.15 3.67
C GLU A 360 -17.12 0.37 3.49
N GLY A 361 -17.03 0.80 2.22
CA GLY A 361 -17.41 2.13 1.73
C GLY A 361 -16.62 3.36 2.25
N PRO A 362 -16.59 4.46 1.47
CA PRO A 362 -15.88 5.69 1.86
C PRO A 362 -16.47 6.39 3.10
N LEU A 363 -17.67 6.02 3.54
CA LEU A 363 -18.37 6.64 4.68
C LEU A 363 -17.87 6.15 6.05
N MET A 364 -17.26 4.97 6.13
CA MET A 364 -16.75 4.41 7.39
C MET A 364 -15.30 4.83 7.71
N ALA A 365 -14.72 5.72 6.87
CA ALA A 365 -13.45 6.39 7.12
C ALA A 365 -13.55 7.48 8.21
N LEU A 366 -14.78 7.88 8.50
CA LEU A 366 -15.14 8.84 9.53
C LEU A 366 -15.32 8.11 10.86
N THR A 367 -14.89 8.70 11.97
CA THR A 367 -15.25 8.24 13.31
C THR A 367 -16.77 8.22 13.48
N ASP A 368 -17.29 7.47 14.45
CA ASP A 368 -18.75 7.43 14.72
C ASP A 368 -19.34 8.84 14.92
N ASP A 369 -18.57 9.73 15.54
CA ASP A 369 -18.92 11.14 15.73
C ASP A 369 -18.94 11.92 14.41
N GLU A 370 -17.95 11.73 13.53
CA GLU A 370 -17.87 12.37 12.21
C GLU A 370 -18.91 11.84 11.22
N GLN A 371 -19.25 10.54 11.28
CA GLN A 371 -20.36 9.96 10.52
C GLN A 371 -21.70 10.55 10.96
N THR A 372 -21.86 10.69 12.28
CA THR A 372 -23.03 11.33 12.88
C THR A 372 -23.13 12.80 12.46
N GLU A 373 -22.01 13.53 12.44
CA GLU A 373 -21.95 14.93 11.98
C GLU A 373 -22.23 15.07 10.48
N LEU A 374 -21.67 14.19 9.64
CA LEU A 374 -21.94 14.16 8.21
C LEU A 374 -23.42 13.89 7.93
N LEU A 375 -24.00 12.87 8.57
CA LEU A 375 -25.42 12.55 8.47
C LEU A 375 -26.29 13.72 8.95
N ALA A 376 -25.88 14.38 10.04
CA ALA A 376 -26.58 15.55 10.57
C ALA A 376 -26.56 16.72 9.58
N LYS A 377 -25.42 17.01 8.93
CA LYS A 377 -25.31 18.09 7.93
C LYS A 377 -26.03 17.76 6.62
N VAL A 378 -26.01 16.50 6.17
CA VAL A 378 -26.72 16.05 4.97
C VAL A 378 -28.23 16.12 5.17
N ARG A 379 -28.71 15.75 6.37
CA ARG A 379 -30.12 15.94 6.76
C ARG A 379 -30.50 17.40 6.87
N TYR A 380 -29.66 18.23 7.49
CA TYR A 380 -29.87 19.68 7.56
C TYR A 380 -30.01 20.32 6.16
N ILE A 381 -29.25 19.84 5.18
CA ILE A 381 -29.37 20.24 3.77
C ILE A 381 -30.69 19.78 3.16
N PHE A 382 -31.13 18.54 3.40
CA PHE A 382 -32.44 18.05 2.94
C PHE A 382 -33.61 18.83 3.56
N ASP A 383 -33.49 19.17 4.84
CA ASP A 383 -34.51 19.87 5.63
C ASP A 383 -34.69 21.34 5.24
N GLN A 384 -33.71 21.97 4.59
CA GLN A 384 -33.84 23.32 4.02
C GLN A 384 -34.35 23.30 2.56
N LEU A 385 -34.34 22.14 1.93
CA LEU A 385 -34.47 21.98 0.47
C LEU A 385 -35.58 21.02 0.04
N GLY A 386 -36.32 20.39 0.95
CA GLY A 386 -37.35 19.41 0.58
C GLY A 386 -38.70 20.05 0.19
N PRO A 387 -39.39 19.55 -0.86
CA PRO A 387 -40.75 19.97 -1.23
C PRO A 387 -41.79 19.46 -0.23
N LYS A 388 -43.00 20.04 -0.22
CA LYS A 388 -44.05 19.54 0.69
C LYS A 388 -44.42 18.09 0.37
N HIS A 389 -44.56 17.31 1.43
CA HIS A 389 -44.85 15.88 1.37
C HIS A 389 -46.30 15.61 0.88
N PRO A 390 -46.55 14.54 0.11
CA PRO A 390 -47.85 14.29 -0.56
C PRO A 390 -49.06 14.16 0.38
N ASP A 391 -48.81 13.74 1.62
CA ASP A 391 -49.87 13.49 2.61
C ASP A 391 -50.20 14.73 3.47
N TRP A 392 -49.54 15.87 3.23
CA TRP A 392 -49.75 17.10 4.00
C TRP A 392 -50.88 17.96 3.41
N GLY A 393 -51.64 18.62 4.30
CA GLY A 393 -52.81 19.42 3.92
C GLY A 393 -52.50 20.68 3.08
N PRO A 394 -53.54 21.36 2.56
CA PRO A 394 -53.37 22.51 1.65
C PRO A 394 -52.58 23.67 2.27
N ASP A 395 -52.82 23.96 3.55
CA ASP A 395 -52.22 25.10 4.27
C ASP A 395 -50.71 24.93 4.55
N SER A 396 -50.14 23.75 4.30
CA SER A 396 -48.70 23.46 4.43
C SER A 396 -47.91 23.79 3.16
N SER A 397 -48.58 24.29 2.14
CA SER A 397 -47.96 24.80 0.92
C SER A 397 -47.27 26.13 1.17
N LEU A 398 -46.04 26.28 0.69
CA LEU A 398 -45.35 27.58 0.67
C LEU A 398 -45.50 28.30 -0.67
N GLY A 399 -46.61 27.98 -1.33
CA GLY A 399 -46.79 28.17 -2.76
C GLY A 399 -46.52 26.85 -3.46
N ALA A 400 -47.26 26.66 -4.54
CA ALA A 400 -46.86 25.75 -5.57
C ALA A 400 -46.18 26.57 -6.68
N TYR A 401 -45.25 25.96 -7.39
CA TYR A 401 -44.84 26.51 -8.67
C TYR A 401 -46.03 26.42 -9.65
N ALA A 402 -45.97 27.10 -10.79
CA ALA A 402 -47.10 27.19 -11.73
C ALA A 402 -47.58 25.83 -12.28
N ASP A 403 -46.76 24.80 -12.13
CA ASP A 403 -47.00 23.41 -12.49
C ASP A 403 -47.71 22.58 -11.41
N GLY A 404 -47.97 23.18 -10.24
CA GLY A 404 -48.68 22.54 -9.13
C GLY A 404 -47.79 21.76 -8.16
N GLN A 405 -46.45 21.75 -8.34
CA GLN A 405 -45.53 21.15 -7.38
C GLN A 405 -45.29 22.07 -6.18
N GLU A 406 -45.18 21.45 -5.02
CA GLU A 406 -45.07 22.17 -3.75
C GLU A 406 -43.66 22.72 -3.52
N MET A 407 -43.58 24.01 -3.19
CA MET A 407 -42.31 24.70 -2.95
C MET A 407 -41.60 24.18 -1.70
N THR A 408 -40.27 24.22 -1.75
CA THR A 408 -39.43 23.99 -0.57
C THR A 408 -39.51 25.18 0.37
N LEU A 409 -39.08 24.98 1.62
CA LEU A 409 -39.08 26.03 2.63
C LEU A 409 -38.30 27.28 2.20
N ARG A 410 -37.10 27.06 1.69
CA ARG A 410 -36.23 28.13 1.21
C ARG A 410 -36.86 28.91 0.06
N ASP A 411 -37.60 28.23 -0.82
CA ASP A 411 -38.14 28.82 -2.03
C ASP A 411 -39.37 29.69 -1.77
N GLY A 412 -40.26 29.26 -0.88
CA GLY A 412 -41.38 30.07 -0.44
C GLY A 412 -40.95 31.36 0.24
N LEU A 413 -39.95 31.28 1.13
CA LEU A 413 -39.39 32.44 1.83
C LEU A 413 -38.68 33.42 0.89
N ALA A 414 -37.91 32.91 -0.09
CA ALA A 414 -37.29 33.74 -1.10
C ALA A 414 -38.33 34.43 -2.01
N ALA A 415 -39.44 33.75 -2.32
CA ALA A 415 -40.54 34.32 -3.09
C ALA A 415 -41.28 35.44 -2.32
N LEU A 416 -41.56 35.23 -1.04
CA LEU A 416 -42.14 36.25 -0.17
C LEU A 416 -41.21 37.45 0.00
N LYS A 417 -39.90 37.23 0.18
CA LYS A 417 -38.90 38.31 0.27
C LYS A 417 -38.86 39.18 -1.00
N ARG A 418 -38.86 38.57 -2.19
CA ARG A 418 -38.92 39.30 -3.49
C ARG A 418 -40.19 40.12 -3.65
N LYS A 419 -41.30 39.65 -3.09
CA LYS A 419 -42.57 40.38 -3.13
C LYS A 419 -42.52 41.63 -2.25
N VAL A 420 -41.91 41.53 -1.07
CA VAL A 420 -41.72 42.65 -0.12
C VAL A 420 -40.71 43.67 -0.64
N ASP A 421 -39.64 43.23 -1.31
CA ASP A 421 -38.59 44.10 -1.84
C ASP A 421 -38.94 44.74 -3.22
N SER A 422 -40.16 44.53 -3.75
CA SER A 422 -40.57 45.02 -5.07
C SER A 422 -41.00 46.51 -5.07
N PRO A 423 -40.76 47.28 -6.16
CA PRO A 423 -41.05 48.72 -6.22
C PRO A 423 -42.53 49.08 -6.02
N GLU A 424 -43.45 48.20 -6.39
CA GLU A 424 -44.89 48.42 -6.21
C GLU A 424 -45.31 48.47 -4.74
N VAL A 425 -44.67 47.69 -3.87
CA VAL A 425 -44.92 47.70 -2.41
C VAL A 425 -44.27 48.93 -1.76
N ALA A 426 -43.09 49.34 -2.25
CA ALA A 426 -42.42 50.56 -1.79
C ALA A 426 -43.21 51.84 -2.12
N ILE A 427 -43.83 51.93 -3.30
CA ILE A 427 -44.63 53.10 -3.71
C ILE A 427 -45.88 53.28 -2.83
N VAL A 428 -46.51 52.18 -2.39
CA VAL A 428 -47.69 52.22 -1.50
C VAL A 428 -47.34 52.79 -0.12
N SER A 429 -46.13 52.53 0.40
CA SER A 429 -45.70 53.04 1.71
C SER A 429 -45.40 54.55 1.77
N PHE A 430 -45.07 55.19 0.64
CA PHE A 430 -44.86 56.65 0.59
C PHE A 430 -46.14 57.45 0.34
N GLN A 431 -47.19 56.85 -0.24
CA GLN A 431 -48.44 57.57 -0.55
C GLN A 431 -49.41 57.69 0.65
N THR A 432 -49.23 56.90 1.71
CA THR A 432 -50.14 56.92 2.88
C THR A 432 -49.77 57.93 3.96
N ALA A 433 -48.60 58.57 3.91
CA ALA A 433 -48.16 59.50 4.96
C ALA A 433 -48.65 60.96 4.81
N GLU A 434 -49.20 61.37 3.66
CA GLU A 434 -49.61 62.76 3.40
C GLU A 434 -51.12 63.04 3.54
N LYS A 435 -51.94 62.07 3.96
CA LYS A 435 -53.39 62.28 4.20
C LYS A 435 -53.84 61.85 5.59
N ALA A 436 -53.39 62.56 6.62
CA ALA A 436 -54.14 62.74 7.87
C ALA A 436 -53.60 63.91 8.71
N ALA A 437 -53.57 65.12 8.13
CA ALA A 437 -53.62 66.36 8.91
C ALA A 437 -55.03 66.96 8.75
N LYS A 438 -55.83 66.84 9.81
CA LYS A 438 -56.86 67.80 10.19
C LYS A 438 -57.12 67.71 11.68
#